data_AF-A0A929WAL5-F1
#
_entry.id   AF-A0A929WAL5-F1
#
_cell.length_a   1.000
_cell.length_b   1.000
_cell.length_c   1.000
_cell.angle_alpha   90.00
_cell.angle_beta   90.00
_cell.angle_gamma   90.00
#
_symmetry.space_group_name_H-M   'P 1'
#
loop_
_entity.id
_entity.type
_entity.pdbx_description
1 polymer ?
#
loop_
_entity_poly.entity_id
_entity_poly.type
_entity_poly.pdbx_seq_one_letter_code
_entity_poly.pdbx_strand_id
1 'polypeptide(L)'
;FSGDNCLNENNGTHNILGWKANSPTVNDNFSDWVLEPVTDVTKDEIKTQLINGSGAIAPTETGYVYLTNVAYGRVLSEGTGSHELSTLPKTDGDFSQVWQMVKKGTKWSLRNALTERYVATQGGERSRAYTTVTSSNPSFTLTEGKDEFTPSYGFGDNNNVGLHNDGGNHVVGWDVNMPESQWIITKAEVDEAALSVARNNLAELADFSGANLQKVKNTLAVYFTDPGCTALKPQFQAMSDADLTNLMSQPAGGAAGNYIALPASVQAMALKVKNNTWGHREKEFRVYDYKPYSDDTQWNYDQYVGTGYMFSPQTGPTGISLKRGEAAFIYIDANGFVPSTKVEAMTTEGLNVVGPRQRLNPGLNMVVADNDSHLFIVYTITDPRKLLASAPALQIHIEGGRVNGYFDITRGHTNADWLDMEKTLFKDQVIHMKNKYYQFNMDLAGVKEQLNRSEFSKTDVDGTPMGIEGVLKRWDELVKCERDLMGIDQYLDRFNCMLSASSSSKGNPYASTYGTYYPGVGDYLNYQRFTRGTENDEGAPIWVVAHETGHIHQKAINMAG
;
A
#
# COMPACT_ATOMS: atom_id res chain seq x y z
N PHE A 1 -19.54 29.42 -13.21
CA PHE A 1 -20.12 29.83 -14.50
C PHE A 1 -19.56 31.19 -14.86
N SER A 2 -18.85 31.28 -15.98
CA SER A 2 -18.21 32.52 -16.47
C SER A 2 -18.15 32.48 -18.00
N GLY A 3 -18.22 33.66 -18.62
CA GLY A 3 -18.33 33.77 -20.09
C GLY A 3 -19.64 33.17 -20.60
N ASP A 4 -19.57 32.41 -21.69
CA ASP A 4 -20.74 31.80 -22.33
C ASP A 4 -21.22 30.51 -21.62
N ASN A 5 -20.58 30.07 -20.53
CA ASN A 5 -20.98 28.84 -19.84
C ASN A 5 -22.03 29.14 -18.76
N CYS A 6 -23.21 28.51 -18.83
CA CYS A 6 -24.36 28.67 -17.93
C CYS A 6 -24.88 27.33 -17.38
N LEU A 7 -25.83 27.42 -16.44
CA LEU A 7 -26.61 26.28 -15.94
C LEU A 7 -27.88 26.14 -16.78
N ASN A 8 -28.19 24.92 -17.23
CA ASN A 8 -29.41 24.63 -17.97
C ASN A 8 -30.17 23.47 -17.31
N GLU A 9 -31.47 23.64 -17.13
CA GLU A 9 -32.35 22.55 -16.72
C GLU A 9 -32.73 21.71 -17.95
N ASN A 10 -32.21 20.50 -18.04
CA ASN A 10 -32.45 19.66 -19.22
C ASN A 10 -33.95 19.33 -19.36
N ASN A 11 -34.53 19.67 -20.52
CA ASN A 11 -35.94 19.49 -20.82
C ASN A 11 -36.37 18.02 -20.69
N GLY A 12 -37.19 17.72 -19.68
CA GLY A 12 -37.82 16.42 -19.45
C GLY A 12 -37.18 15.58 -18.34
N THR A 13 -35.92 15.81 -17.97
CA THR A 13 -35.26 15.07 -16.86
C THR A 13 -35.07 15.90 -15.60
N HIS A 14 -35.21 17.24 -15.68
CA HIS A 14 -35.01 18.17 -14.56
C HIS A 14 -33.59 18.09 -13.93
N ASN A 15 -32.63 17.56 -14.69
CA ASN A 15 -31.23 17.54 -14.28
C ASN A 15 -30.55 18.86 -14.65
N ILE A 16 -29.63 19.31 -13.79
CA ILE A 16 -28.85 20.51 -14.01
C ILE A 16 -27.57 20.18 -14.76
N LEU A 17 -27.38 20.78 -15.93
CA LEU A 17 -26.22 20.57 -16.79
C LEU A 17 -25.45 21.86 -17.02
N GLY A 18 -24.14 21.74 -17.24
CA GLY A 18 -23.35 22.83 -17.81
C GLY A 18 -23.71 23.02 -19.29
N TRP A 19 -23.98 24.24 -19.70
CA TRP A 19 -24.46 24.57 -21.04
C TRP A 19 -23.77 25.81 -21.60
N LYS A 20 -23.87 26.02 -22.93
CA LYS A 20 -23.36 27.22 -23.58
C LYS A 20 -24.52 28.16 -23.92
N ALA A 21 -24.60 29.28 -23.21
CA ALA A 21 -25.64 30.27 -23.38
C ALA A 21 -25.57 30.95 -24.76
N ASN A 22 -26.72 31.44 -25.24
CA ASN A 22 -26.84 32.31 -26.42
C ASN A 22 -26.39 31.70 -27.76
N SER A 23 -26.50 30.37 -27.91
CA SER A 23 -26.28 29.73 -29.22
C SER A 23 -27.40 30.12 -30.20
N PRO A 24 -27.11 30.72 -31.37
CA PRO A 24 -28.15 31.18 -32.32
C PRO A 24 -29.04 30.07 -32.89
N THR A 25 -28.67 28.80 -32.69
CA THR A 25 -29.29 27.63 -33.28
C THR A 25 -30.05 26.76 -32.29
N VAL A 26 -30.07 27.11 -31.00
CA VAL A 26 -30.67 26.27 -29.94
C VAL A 26 -31.53 27.12 -29.00
N ASN A 27 -32.76 26.66 -28.71
CA ASN A 27 -33.66 27.31 -27.76
C ASN A 27 -33.06 27.20 -26.34
N ASP A 28 -32.67 28.32 -25.76
CA ASP A 28 -31.91 28.42 -24.50
C ASP A 28 -32.77 28.80 -23.29
N ASN A 29 -34.11 28.79 -23.45
CA ASN A 29 -35.05 29.22 -22.41
C ASN A 29 -34.93 28.45 -21.07
N PHE A 30 -34.26 27.30 -21.05
CA PHE A 30 -34.01 26.51 -19.83
C PHE A 30 -32.74 26.92 -19.08
N SER A 31 -32.03 27.94 -19.59
CA SER A 31 -30.89 28.58 -18.94
C SER A 31 -31.29 29.88 -18.24
N ASP A 32 -32.55 30.30 -18.36
CA ASP A 32 -33.09 31.49 -17.72
C ASP A 32 -33.54 31.18 -16.29
N TRP A 33 -32.81 31.70 -15.31
CA TRP A 33 -33.10 31.50 -13.90
C TRP A 33 -33.77 32.72 -13.29
N VAL A 34 -34.96 32.53 -12.71
CA VAL A 34 -35.55 33.53 -11.81
C VAL A 34 -35.00 33.29 -10.42
N LEU A 35 -34.19 34.23 -9.93
CA LEU A 35 -33.70 34.20 -8.56
C LEU A 35 -34.77 34.82 -7.65
N GLU A 36 -35.54 33.96 -7.00
CA GLU A 36 -36.52 34.39 -5.99
C GLU A 36 -35.84 34.51 -4.62
N PRO A 37 -36.00 35.65 -3.91
CA PRO A 37 -35.44 35.79 -2.57
C PRO A 37 -36.19 34.87 -1.60
N VAL A 38 -35.44 33.98 -0.96
CA VAL A 38 -35.92 33.19 0.18
C VAL A 38 -36.11 34.14 1.36
N THR A 39 -37.34 34.25 1.87
CA THR A 39 -37.70 35.19 2.96
C THR A 39 -38.05 34.49 4.27
N ASP A 40 -38.13 33.17 4.25
CA ASP A 40 -38.52 32.29 5.35
C ASP A 40 -37.33 31.53 5.97
N VAL A 41 -36.10 31.79 5.51
CA VAL A 41 -34.88 31.22 6.08
C VAL A 41 -33.85 32.33 6.30
N THR A 42 -33.29 32.37 7.51
CA THR A 42 -32.23 33.31 7.90
C THR A 42 -30.85 32.76 7.56
N LYS A 43 -29.87 33.67 7.40
CA LYS A 43 -28.46 33.27 7.23
C LYS A 43 -27.96 32.37 8.36
N ASP A 44 -28.40 32.63 9.59
CA ASP A 44 -28.01 31.86 10.77
C ASP A 44 -28.59 30.44 10.75
N GLU A 45 -29.81 30.26 10.24
CA GLU A 45 -30.41 28.93 10.04
C GLU A 45 -29.67 28.14 8.96
N ILE A 46 -29.33 28.77 7.83
CA ILE A 46 -28.53 28.15 6.77
C ILE A 46 -27.17 27.72 7.32
N LYS A 47 -26.48 28.63 8.03
CA LYS A 47 -25.18 28.36 8.65
C LYS A 47 -25.26 27.20 9.65
N THR A 48 -26.29 27.18 10.49
CA THR A 48 -26.50 26.11 11.47
C THR A 48 -26.69 24.75 10.78
N GLN A 49 -27.49 24.70 9.71
CA GLN A 49 -27.71 23.46 8.95
C GLN A 49 -26.43 22.97 8.25
N LEU A 50 -25.66 23.88 7.64
CA LEU A 50 -24.38 23.53 6.99
C LEU A 50 -23.33 23.06 8.01
N ILE A 51 -23.27 23.68 9.18
CA ILE A 51 -22.42 23.23 10.29
C ILE A 51 -22.83 21.82 10.75
N ASN A 52 -24.13 21.56 10.93
CA ASN A 52 -24.63 20.26 11.32
C ASN A 52 -24.33 19.18 10.26
N GLY A 53 -24.46 19.51 8.97
CA GLY A 53 -24.17 18.59 7.87
C GLY A 53 -22.68 18.31 7.66
N SER A 54 -21.83 19.31 7.87
CA SER A 54 -20.37 19.17 7.73
C SER A 54 -19.67 18.60 8.97
N GLY A 55 -20.31 18.69 10.15
CA GLY A 55 -19.70 18.34 11.44
C GLY A 55 -18.60 19.31 11.87
N ALA A 56 -18.52 20.49 11.23
CA ALA A 56 -17.52 21.49 11.54
C ALA A 56 -17.74 22.08 12.95
N ILE A 57 -16.65 22.32 13.69
CA ILE A 57 -16.70 22.84 15.05
C ILE A 57 -15.74 24.02 15.21
N ALA A 58 -16.01 24.84 16.23
CA ALA A 58 -15.04 25.83 16.70
C ALA A 58 -13.82 25.14 17.35
N PRO A 59 -12.66 25.82 17.43
CA PRO A 59 -11.49 25.33 18.15
C PRO A 59 -11.83 24.91 19.57
N THR A 60 -11.39 23.72 19.97
CA THR A 60 -11.77 23.11 21.25
C THR A 60 -10.57 22.53 21.98
N GLU A 61 -10.55 22.64 23.31
CA GLU A 61 -9.52 22.04 24.17
C GLU A 61 -9.83 20.57 24.53
N THR A 62 -11.03 20.10 24.20
CA THR A 62 -11.53 18.80 24.63
C THR A 62 -11.64 17.84 23.45
N GLY A 63 -11.05 16.65 23.62
CA GLY A 63 -11.15 15.55 22.66
C GLY A 63 -10.15 15.66 21.51
N TYR A 64 -10.43 14.91 20.46
CA TYR A 64 -9.60 14.79 19.27
C TYR A 64 -10.31 15.37 18.05
N VAL A 65 -9.53 15.85 17.09
CA VAL A 65 -10.04 16.48 15.88
C VAL A 65 -9.31 16.00 14.63
N TYR A 66 -9.99 16.07 13.50
CA TYR A 66 -9.39 16.12 12.17
C TYR A 66 -9.32 17.57 11.70
N LEU A 67 -8.22 17.92 11.02
CA LEU A 67 -8.06 19.21 10.34
C LEU A 67 -8.13 18.98 8.84
N THR A 68 -9.26 19.29 8.22
CA THR A 68 -9.51 19.07 6.79
C THR A 68 -9.20 20.33 6.01
N ASN A 69 -8.30 20.25 5.04
CA ASN A 69 -7.99 21.37 4.16
C ASN A 69 -9.21 21.76 3.31
N VAL A 70 -9.52 23.05 3.25
CA VAL A 70 -10.69 23.57 2.53
C VAL A 70 -10.57 23.34 1.01
N ALA A 71 -9.41 23.59 0.42
CA ALA A 71 -9.24 23.53 -1.02
C ALA A 71 -9.26 22.10 -1.58
N TYR A 72 -8.69 21.15 -0.84
CA TYR A 72 -8.46 19.80 -1.33
C TYR A 72 -9.29 18.71 -0.64
N GLY A 73 -9.97 19.01 0.48
CA GLY A 73 -10.76 18.03 1.22
C GLY A 73 -9.93 16.92 1.88
N ARG A 74 -8.64 17.17 2.11
CA ARG A 74 -7.66 16.21 2.68
C ARG A 74 -7.30 16.59 4.10
N VAL A 75 -7.02 15.61 4.96
CA VAL A 75 -6.74 15.84 6.39
C VAL A 75 -5.25 16.00 6.68
N LEU A 76 -4.92 16.88 7.61
CA LEU A 76 -3.56 17.08 8.11
C LEU A 76 -3.01 15.80 8.73
N SER A 77 -1.84 15.37 8.28
CA SER A 77 -1.24 14.09 8.64
C SER A 77 0.24 14.25 8.98
N GLU A 78 0.72 13.54 9.99
CA GLU A 78 2.15 13.47 10.33
C GLU A 78 2.79 12.21 9.74
N GLY A 79 4.00 12.32 9.16
CA GLY A 79 4.84 11.17 8.86
C GLY A 79 5.46 10.61 10.14
N THR A 80 5.16 9.35 10.51
CA THR A 80 5.62 8.79 11.80
C THR A 80 7.14 8.63 11.91
N GLY A 81 7.84 8.43 10.79
CA GLY A 81 9.30 8.37 10.73
C GLY A 81 9.97 9.70 10.37
N SER A 82 9.45 10.42 9.37
CA SER A 82 10.03 11.69 8.89
C SER A 82 9.68 12.89 9.77
N HIS A 83 8.58 12.81 10.52
CA HIS A 83 7.95 13.90 11.27
C HIS A 83 7.52 15.10 10.39
N GLU A 84 7.50 14.94 9.06
CA GLU A 84 7.03 15.96 8.13
C GLU A 84 5.50 15.92 7.99
N LEU A 85 4.90 17.10 7.82
CA LEU A 85 3.45 17.24 7.64
C LEU A 85 3.05 17.19 6.16
N SER A 86 1.97 16.46 5.91
CA SER A 86 1.34 16.30 4.60
C SER A 86 -0.18 16.27 4.73
N THR A 87 -0.89 16.20 3.61
CA THR A 87 -2.34 15.94 3.61
C THR A 87 -2.68 14.64 2.90
N LEU A 88 -3.58 13.86 3.52
CA LEU A 88 -4.05 12.58 3.02
C LEU A 88 -5.57 12.55 2.90
N PRO A 89 -6.17 11.64 2.10
CA PRO A 89 -7.57 11.30 2.31
C PRO A 89 -7.76 10.81 3.73
N LYS A 90 -8.89 11.15 4.34
CA LYS A 90 -9.20 10.68 5.69
C LYS A 90 -9.28 9.15 5.70
N THR A 91 -8.56 8.54 6.62
CA THR A 91 -8.58 7.08 6.85
C THR A 91 -8.97 6.79 8.29
N ASP A 92 -10.06 6.06 8.48
CA ASP A 92 -10.50 5.66 9.82
C ASP A 92 -9.44 4.74 10.48
N GLY A 93 -9.14 5.00 11.75
CA GLY A 93 -8.10 4.29 12.50
C GLY A 93 -6.66 4.77 12.28
N ASP A 94 -6.41 5.69 11.34
CA ASP A 94 -5.09 6.33 11.19
C ASP A 94 -4.92 7.47 12.20
N PHE A 95 -4.37 7.15 13.36
CA PHE A 95 -4.14 8.12 14.44
C PHE A 95 -3.06 9.17 14.10
N SER A 96 -2.31 9.02 13.01
CA SER A 96 -1.38 10.06 12.54
C SER A 96 -2.09 11.27 11.92
N GLN A 97 -3.38 11.11 11.58
CA GLN A 97 -4.26 12.16 11.04
C GLN A 97 -5.07 12.88 12.12
N VAL A 98 -4.94 12.43 13.37
CA VAL A 98 -5.76 12.86 14.50
C VAL A 98 -4.95 13.79 15.39
N TRP A 99 -5.55 14.90 15.79
CA TRP A 99 -4.87 15.97 16.51
C TRP A 99 -5.64 16.37 17.78
N GLN A 100 -4.90 16.83 18.79
CA GLN A 100 -5.43 17.56 19.94
C GLN A 100 -5.04 19.02 19.79
N MET A 101 -5.99 19.93 19.99
CA MET A 101 -5.71 21.35 20.05
C MET A 101 -5.48 21.75 21.51
N VAL A 102 -4.31 22.34 21.80
CA VAL A 102 -3.92 22.74 23.15
C VAL A 102 -3.83 24.26 23.21
N LYS A 103 -4.67 24.88 24.04
CA LYS A 103 -4.71 26.34 24.15
C LYS A 103 -3.48 26.87 24.90
N LYS A 104 -2.88 27.93 24.35
CA LYS A 104 -1.71 28.65 24.88
C LYS A 104 -2.01 30.14 24.90
N GLY A 105 -2.75 30.59 25.91
CA GLY A 105 -3.27 31.95 25.97
C GLY A 105 -4.28 32.21 24.84
N THR A 106 -3.95 33.11 23.92
CA THR A 106 -4.76 33.40 22.71
C THR A 106 -4.38 32.54 21.50
N LYS A 107 -3.31 31.73 21.61
CA LYS A 107 -2.81 30.86 20.55
C LYS A 107 -3.15 29.40 20.81
N TRP A 108 -2.92 28.55 19.81
CA TRP A 108 -3.21 27.12 19.87
C TRP A 108 -2.02 26.30 19.35
N SER A 109 -1.63 25.29 20.12
CA SER A 109 -0.71 24.24 19.66
C SER A 109 -1.49 23.08 19.08
N LEU A 110 -0.92 22.38 18.10
CA LEU A 110 -1.47 21.17 17.53
C LEU A 110 -0.59 19.99 17.96
N ARG A 111 -1.14 19.05 18.72
CA ARG A 111 -0.44 17.85 19.19
C ARG A 111 -0.99 16.63 18.45
N ASN A 112 -0.14 15.85 17.81
CA ASN A 112 -0.55 14.63 17.14
C ASN A 112 -1.00 13.58 18.16
N ALA A 113 -2.08 12.85 17.89
CA ALA A 113 -2.60 11.83 18.80
C ALA A 113 -1.62 10.64 18.91
N LEU A 114 -1.06 10.18 17.79
CA LEU A 114 -0.18 9.01 17.76
C LEU A 114 1.21 9.31 18.31
N THR A 115 1.90 10.31 17.78
CA THR A 115 3.31 10.58 18.13
C THR A 115 3.45 11.42 19.39
N GLU A 116 2.36 12.07 19.83
CA GLU A 116 2.33 13.03 20.92
C GLU A 116 3.20 14.28 20.72
N ARG A 117 3.72 14.47 19.49
CA ARG A 117 4.54 15.61 19.08
C ARG A 117 3.68 16.80 18.67
N TYR A 118 4.26 17.99 18.73
CA TYR A 118 3.60 19.25 18.40
C TYR A 118 4.08 19.78 17.07
N VAL A 119 3.18 20.33 16.26
CA VAL A 119 3.57 21.03 15.02
C VAL A 119 4.48 22.20 15.35
N ALA A 120 5.69 22.20 14.81
CA ALA A 120 6.67 23.25 15.03
C ALA A 120 6.25 24.55 14.32
N THR A 121 6.58 25.70 14.91
CA THR A 121 6.56 26.97 14.18
C THR A 121 7.89 27.15 13.44
N GLN A 122 7.88 27.83 12.31
CA GLN A 122 9.07 28.04 11.47
C GLN A 122 9.38 29.52 11.23
N GLY A 123 8.84 30.41 12.07
CA GLY A 123 9.14 31.84 12.01
C GLY A 123 8.57 32.54 10.78
N GLY A 124 7.59 31.93 10.10
CA GLY A 124 6.98 32.47 8.88
C GLY A 124 7.81 32.27 7.61
N GLU A 125 8.73 31.30 7.57
CA GLU A 125 9.40 30.89 6.32
C GLU A 125 8.40 30.32 5.32
N ARG A 126 8.56 30.69 4.03
CA ARG A 126 7.71 30.24 2.92
C ARG A 126 8.30 29.03 2.22
N SER A 127 7.43 28.17 1.68
CA SER A 127 7.80 26.97 0.91
C SER A 127 8.68 25.99 1.68
N ARG A 128 8.67 26.07 3.01
CA ARG A 128 9.32 25.11 3.90
C ARG A 128 8.27 24.21 4.53
N ALA A 129 8.51 22.90 4.47
CA ALA A 129 7.65 21.90 5.07
C ALA A 129 7.65 22.04 6.60
N TYR A 130 6.45 22.03 7.18
CA TYR A 130 6.27 21.95 8.61
C TYR A 130 6.62 20.54 9.10
N THR A 131 7.21 20.48 10.27
CA THR A 131 7.52 19.23 10.97
C THR A 131 6.97 19.26 12.38
N THR A 132 7.00 18.12 13.07
CA THR A 132 6.63 18.04 14.48
C THR A 132 7.87 17.96 15.39
N VAL A 133 7.73 18.44 16.63
CA VAL A 133 8.75 18.44 17.69
C VAL A 133 8.18 17.97 19.02
N THR A 134 9.02 17.48 19.93
CA THR A 134 8.57 17.05 21.27
C THR A 134 8.26 18.23 22.20
N SER A 135 8.77 19.43 21.89
CA SER A 135 8.48 20.64 22.66
C SER A 135 7.03 21.08 22.49
N SER A 136 6.36 21.39 23.60
CA SER A 136 4.97 21.90 23.61
C SER A 136 4.86 23.42 23.44
N ASN A 137 5.98 24.10 23.16
CA ASN A 137 6.03 25.57 23.03
C ASN A 137 5.44 26.13 21.73
N PRO A 138 5.60 25.47 20.56
CA PRO A 138 5.03 25.96 19.30
C PRO A 138 3.52 26.21 19.40
N SER A 139 3.04 27.35 18.89
CA SER A 139 1.62 27.69 18.88
C SER A 139 1.29 28.69 17.77
N PHE A 140 0.08 28.58 17.23
CA PHE A 140 -0.44 29.32 16.08
C PHE A 140 -1.53 30.29 16.51
N THR A 141 -1.59 31.44 15.85
CA THR A 141 -2.74 32.35 15.91
C THR A 141 -3.79 31.87 14.93
N LEU A 142 -5.04 31.66 15.36
CA LEU A 142 -6.11 31.28 14.45
C LEU A 142 -6.74 32.52 13.83
N THR A 143 -6.88 32.52 12.50
CA THR A 143 -7.66 33.51 11.76
C THR A 143 -8.88 32.84 11.15
N GLU A 144 -10.07 33.42 11.34
CA GLU A 144 -11.28 32.89 10.72
C GLU A 144 -11.22 33.05 9.19
N GLY A 145 -11.68 32.03 8.48
CA GLY A 145 -11.85 32.07 7.04
C GLY A 145 -12.91 33.09 6.61
N LYS A 146 -12.90 33.42 5.31
CA LYS A 146 -13.82 34.42 4.74
C LYS A 146 -15.19 33.86 4.38
N ASP A 147 -15.36 32.54 4.39
CA ASP A 147 -16.64 31.89 4.13
C ASP A 147 -17.58 32.13 5.33
N GLU A 148 -18.70 32.81 5.08
CA GLU A 148 -19.66 33.16 6.14
C GLU A 148 -20.45 31.94 6.67
N PHE A 149 -20.50 30.85 5.91
CA PHE A 149 -21.33 29.67 6.17
C PHE A 149 -20.56 28.48 6.74
N THR A 150 -19.31 28.27 6.34
CA THR A 150 -18.50 27.13 6.80
C THR A 150 -17.35 27.61 7.69
N PRO A 151 -17.34 27.28 9.00
CA PRO A 151 -16.26 27.68 9.88
C PRO A 151 -14.96 27.00 9.44
N SER A 152 -13.99 27.82 9.08
CA SER A 152 -12.64 27.42 8.70
C SER A 152 -11.64 28.35 9.34
N TYR A 153 -10.43 27.86 9.53
CA TYR A 153 -9.39 28.57 10.26
C TYR A 153 -8.04 28.48 9.55
N GLY A 154 -7.37 29.62 9.44
CA GLY A 154 -5.96 29.69 9.12
C GLY A 154 -5.11 29.55 10.38
N PHE A 155 -4.13 28.64 10.36
CA PHE A 155 -3.17 28.47 11.46
C PHE A 155 -1.94 29.34 11.20
N GLY A 156 -2.00 30.60 11.65
CA GLY A 156 -0.95 31.60 11.45
C GLY A 156 0.24 31.40 12.38
N ASP A 157 1.43 31.32 11.80
CA ASP A 157 2.72 31.40 12.47
C ASP A 157 3.12 32.88 12.62
N ASN A 158 4.16 33.33 11.90
CA ASN A 158 4.63 34.72 11.85
C ASN A 158 4.51 35.28 10.42
N ASN A 159 4.58 36.61 10.26
CA ASN A 159 4.67 37.29 8.96
C ASN A 159 3.51 36.98 7.99
N ASN A 160 2.30 36.78 8.51
CA ASN A 160 1.11 36.38 7.72
C ASN A 160 1.30 35.06 6.95
N VAL A 161 2.20 34.20 7.46
CA VAL A 161 2.45 32.85 6.95
C VAL A 161 1.85 31.83 7.93
N GLY A 162 1.28 30.75 7.40
CA GLY A 162 0.66 29.70 8.19
C GLY A 162 0.76 28.34 7.52
N LEU A 163 0.02 27.36 8.06
CA LEU A 163 -0.09 26.01 7.49
C LEU A 163 -0.81 26.07 6.14
N HIS A 164 -0.13 25.67 5.06
CA HIS A 164 -0.65 25.68 3.70
C HIS A 164 -0.46 24.31 3.04
N ASN A 165 -1.51 23.78 2.41
CA ASN A 165 -1.39 22.57 1.61
C ASN A 165 -0.94 22.92 0.18
N ASP A 166 0.25 22.51 -0.21
CA ASP A 166 0.75 22.74 -1.57
C ASP A 166 0.15 21.77 -2.60
N GLY A 167 0.41 22.00 -3.89
CA GLY A 167 -0.07 21.12 -4.96
C GLY A 167 0.52 19.70 -4.94
N GLY A 168 1.59 19.47 -4.17
CA GLY A 168 2.18 18.15 -3.90
C GLY A 168 1.58 17.45 -2.69
N ASN A 169 0.65 18.07 -1.98
CA ASN A 169 0.08 17.64 -0.70
C ASN A 169 1.05 17.68 0.49
N HIS A 170 2.11 18.49 0.42
CA HIS A 170 2.95 18.82 1.58
C HIS A 170 2.33 19.99 2.33
N VAL A 171 2.52 20.03 3.65
CA VAL A 171 2.10 21.18 4.45
C VAL A 171 3.29 22.09 4.67
N VAL A 172 3.29 23.19 3.95
CA VAL A 172 4.38 24.16 3.90
C VAL A 172 3.95 25.52 4.44
N GLY A 173 4.90 26.43 4.64
CA GLY A 173 4.60 27.83 4.94
C GLY A 173 4.12 28.59 3.72
N TRP A 174 2.91 29.16 3.77
CA TRP A 174 2.44 30.13 2.78
C TRP A 174 1.47 31.15 3.37
N ASP A 175 0.93 32.06 2.54
CA ASP A 175 -0.03 33.08 3.00
C ASP A 175 -1.24 32.43 3.67
N VAL A 176 -1.48 32.79 4.92
CA VAL A 176 -2.51 32.17 5.78
C VAL A 176 -3.93 32.42 5.27
N ASN A 177 -4.16 33.44 4.44
CA ASN A 177 -5.49 33.83 3.99
C ASN A 177 -5.93 33.17 2.67
N MET A 178 -5.10 32.30 2.10
CA MET A 178 -5.42 31.55 0.88
C MET A 178 -6.35 30.36 1.21
N PRO A 179 -7.25 29.95 0.28
CA PRO A 179 -8.12 28.78 0.50
C PRO A 179 -7.36 27.50 0.87
N GLU A 180 -6.19 27.28 0.28
CA GLU A 180 -5.32 26.14 0.56
C GLU A 180 -4.63 26.22 1.93
N SER A 181 -4.74 27.36 2.62
CA SER A 181 -4.24 27.58 3.97
C SER A 181 -5.34 27.56 5.03
N GLN A 182 -6.60 27.31 4.62
CA GLN A 182 -7.75 27.24 5.50
C GLN A 182 -8.11 25.79 5.82
N TRP A 183 -8.50 25.56 7.08
CA TRP A 183 -8.73 24.23 7.62
C TRP A 183 -10.05 24.18 8.38
N ILE A 184 -10.87 23.19 8.07
CA ILE A 184 -12.11 22.85 8.77
C ILE A 184 -11.76 21.89 9.91
N ILE A 185 -12.23 22.21 11.11
CA ILE A 185 -12.04 21.38 12.31
C ILE A 185 -13.29 20.51 12.47
N THR A 186 -13.11 19.19 12.53
CA THR A 186 -14.21 18.24 12.82
C THR A 186 -13.80 17.32 13.96
N LYS A 187 -14.76 16.81 14.72
CA LYS A 187 -14.47 15.84 15.80
C LYS A 187 -13.92 14.54 15.22
N ALA A 188 -12.93 13.97 15.90
CA ALA A 188 -12.43 12.63 15.66
C ALA A 188 -12.88 11.72 16.82
N GLU A 189 -13.65 10.69 16.50
CA GLU A 189 -13.94 9.61 17.44
C GLU A 189 -12.72 8.72 17.55
N VAL A 190 -12.21 8.55 18.77
CA VAL A 190 -10.97 7.82 19.04
C VAL A 190 -11.27 6.68 20.00
N ASP A 191 -11.00 5.45 19.56
CA ASP A 191 -10.88 4.31 20.45
C ASP A 191 -9.55 4.42 21.21
N GLU A 192 -9.63 4.82 22.47
CA GLU A 192 -8.47 5.01 23.35
C GLU A 192 -7.66 3.71 23.54
N ALA A 193 -8.30 2.54 23.49
CA ALA A 193 -7.58 1.27 23.59
C ALA A 193 -6.76 1.02 22.31
N ALA A 194 -7.36 1.24 21.15
CA ALA A 194 -6.66 1.13 19.87
C ALA A 194 -5.53 2.17 19.74
N LEU A 195 -5.76 3.43 20.18
CA LEU A 195 -4.74 4.47 20.21
C LEU A 195 -3.58 4.08 21.14
N SER A 196 -3.88 3.53 22.32
CA SER A 196 -2.85 3.07 23.25
C SER A 196 -2.00 1.95 22.65
N VAL A 197 -2.61 0.99 21.94
CA VAL A 197 -1.88 -0.05 21.21
C VAL A 197 -0.99 0.55 20.13
N ALA A 198 -1.52 1.49 19.34
CA ALA A 198 -0.76 2.15 18.27
C ALA A 198 0.46 2.91 18.82
N ARG A 199 0.30 3.63 19.95
CA ARG A 199 1.40 4.30 20.66
C ARG A 199 2.45 3.33 21.17
N ASN A 200 2.03 2.22 21.78
CA ASN A 200 2.95 1.19 22.26
C ASN A 200 3.75 0.57 21.11
N ASN A 201 3.09 0.25 19.99
CA ASN A 201 3.74 -0.25 18.79
C ASN A 201 4.79 0.75 18.27
N LEU A 202 4.43 2.04 18.18
CA LEU A 202 5.35 3.09 17.75
C LEU A 202 6.56 3.24 18.70
N ALA A 203 6.33 3.18 20.01
CA ALA A 203 7.41 3.25 21.00
C ALA A 203 8.37 2.05 20.87
N GLU A 204 7.82 0.86 20.60
CA GLU A 204 8.59 -0.37 20.41
C GLU A 204 9.49 -0.30 19.17
N LEU A 205 9.10 0.43 18.10
CA LEU A 205 9.94 0.62 16.91
C LEU A 205 11.33 1.19 17.23
N ALA A 206 11.47 1.96 18.31
CA ALA A 206 12.75 2.50 18.76
C ALA A 206 13.76 1.39 19.14
N ASP A 207 13.29 0.24 19.66
CA ASP A 207 14.13 -0.90 20.03
C ASP A 207 14.73 -1.62 18.82
N PHE A 208 14.15 -1.42 17.64
CA PHE A 208 14.59 -2.02 16.39
C PHE A 208 15.48 -1.10 15.55
N SER A 209 16.03 -0.05 16.18
CA SER A 209 16.92 0.92 15.55
C SER A 209 18.31 0.98 16.20
N GLY A 210 19.30 1.47 15.44
CA GLY A 210 20.65 1.74 15.93
C GLY A 210 21.30 0.54 16.66
N ALA A 211 21.90 0.82 17.82
CA ALA A 211 22.57 -0.21 18.63
C ALA A 211 21.59 -1.21 19.27
N ASN A 212 20.31 -0.85 19.46
CA ASN A 212 19.33 -1.72 20.10
C ASN A 212 18.97 -2.91 19.19
N LEU A 213 18.86 -2.69 17.87
CA LEU A 213 18.61 -3.77 16.90
C LEU A 213 19.61 -4.93 17.05
N GLN A 214 20.90 -4.61 17.19
CA GLN A 214 21.93 -5.64 17.36
C GLN A 214 21.78 -6.39 18.71
N LYS A 215 21.40 -5.68 19.78
CA LYS A 215 21.15 -6.31 21.09
C LYS A 215 19.94 -7.24 21.05
N VAL A 216 18.87 -6.84 20.34
CA VAL A 216 17.70 -7.70 20.12
C VAL A 216 18.11 -8.95 19.34
N LYS A 217 18.89 -8.82 18.26
CA LYS A 217 19.43 -9.96 17.50
C LYS A 217 20.26 -10.92 18.36
N ASN A 218 21.17 -10.38 19.18
CA ASN A 218 21.99 -11.19 20.09
C ASN A 218 21.11 -11.96 21.09
N THR A 219 20.09 -11.28 21.62
CA THR A 219 19.16 -11.87 22.59
C THR A 219 18.30 -12.96 21.94
N LEU A 220 17.78 -12.75 20.73
CA LEU A 220 17.05 -13.76 19.95
C LEU A 220 17.89 -15.03 19.73
N ALA A 221 19.18 -14.88 19.41
CA ALA A 221 20.10 -16.00 19.19
C ALA A 221 20.31 -16.87 20.45
N VAL A 222 19.96 -16.37 21.65
CA VAL A 222 19.92 -17.20 22.86
C VAL A 222 18.79 -18.22 22.77
N TYR A 223 17.60 -17.81 22.32
CA TYR A 223 16.36 -18.59 22.39
C TYR A 223 16.07 -19.47 21.17
N PHE A 224 16.39 -19.00 19.96
CA PHE A 224 16.02 -19.67 18.70
C PHE A 224 17.15 -20.54 18.13
N THR A 225 16.77 -21.55 17.35
CA THR A 225 17.72 -22.47 16.69
C THR A 225 18.60 -21.79 15.65
N ASP A 226 18.06 -20.76 15.00
CA ASP A 226 18.66 -20.03 13.90
C ASP A 226 18.06 -18.61 13.82
N PRO A 227 18.65 -17.71 13.01
CA PRO A 227 18.19 -16.33 12.88
C PRO A 227 16.81 -16.16 12.22
N GLY A 228 16.26 -17.19 11.57
CA GLY A 228 14.92 -17.19 10.98
C GLY A 228 13.80 -17.24 12.03
N CYS A 229 14.14 -17.59 13.28
CA CYS A 229 13.22 -17.54 14.42
C CYS A 229 11.93 -18.36 14.22
N THR A 230 12.02 -19.55 13.62
CA THR A 230 10.88 -20.44 13.36
C THR A 230 10.81 -21.64 14.29
N ALA A 231 11.84 -21.86 15.11
CA ALA A 231 11.87 -22.86 16.16
C ALA A 231 12.72 -22.41 17.36
N LEU A 232 12.23 -22.69 18.57
CA LEU A 232 13.00 -22.48 19.80
C LEU A 232 13.99 -23.62 20.03
N LYS A 233 15.09 -23.32 20.71
CA LYS A 233 15.98 -24.38 21.21
C LYS A 233 15.23 -25.28 22.21
N PRO A 234 15.56 -26.58 22.31
CA PRO A 234 14.78 -27.55 23.08
C PRO A 234 14.50 -27.15 24.53
N GLN A 235 15.47 -26.54 25.21
CA GLN A 235 15.31 -26.12 26.60
C GLN A 235 14.28 -25.02 26.80
N PHE A 236 14.08 -24.13 25.82
CA PHE A 236 13.07 -23.06 25.89
C PHE A 236 11.72 -23.54 25.37
N GLN A 237 11.73 -24.44 24.38
CA GLN A 237 10.51 -25.11 23.91
C GLN A 237 9.81 -25.89 25.04
N ALA A 238 10.59 -26.45 25.97
CA ALA A 238 10.08 -27.20 27.13
C ALA A 238 9.60 -26.35 28.32
N MET A 239 9.85 -25.02 28.30
CA MET A 239 9.42 -24.13 29.39
C MET A 239 7.91 -23.87 29.35
N SER A 240 7.33 -23.51 30.51
CA SER A 240 6.00 -22.92 30.54
C SER A 240 6.01 -21.55 29.85
N ASP A 241 4.86 -21.10 29.35
CA ASP A 241 4.75 -19.78 28.70
C ASP A 241 5.13 -18.65 29.67
N ALA A 242 4.69 -18.74 30.92
CA ALA A 242 5.02 -17.77 31.96
C ALA A 242 6.53 -17.71 32.26
N ASP A 243 7.19 -18.86 32.38
CA ASP A 243 8.64 -18.91 32.64
C ASP A 243 9.44 -18.36 31.47
N LEU A 244 9.05 -18.72 30.24
CA LEU A 244 9.70 -18.23 29.04
C LEU A 244 9.52 -16.71 28.87
N THR A 245 8.30 -16.19 29.07
CA THR A 245 8.03 -14.73 29.07
C THR A 245 8.84 -14.00 30.13
N ASN A 246 8.89 -14.53 31.35
CA ASN A 246 9.68 -13.95 32.43
C ASN A 246 11.18 -13.90 32.07
N LEU A 247 11.69 -14.95 31.41
CA LEU A 247 13.08 -15.02 30.98
C LEU A 247 13.37 -14.03 29.85
N MET A 248 12.50 -13.95 28.84
CA MET A 248 12.65 -13.00 27.71
C MET A 248 12.51 -11.54 28.14
N SER A 249 11.82 -11.28 29.24
CA SER A 249 11.69 -9.95 29.85
C SER A 249 12.97 -9.50 30.59
N GLN A 250 14.04 -10.29 30.54
CA GLN A 250 15.36 -9.96 31.08
C GLN A 250 16.41 -9.95 29.95
N PRO A 251 17.47 -9.12 30.05
CA PRO A 251 18.62 -9.24 29.16
C PRO A 251 19.30 -10.62 29.32
N ALA A 252 19.23 -11.47 28.30
CA ALA A 252 19.79 -12.81 28.34
C ALA A 252 21.10 -12.87 27.53
N GLY A 253 22.21 -13.38 28.08
CA GLY A 253 23.39 -13.73 27.27
C GLY A 253 24.81 -13.37 27.77
N GLY A 254 24.99 -12.92 29.02
CA GLY A 254 26.33 -12.66 29.60
C GLY A 254 27.04 -11.43 28.99
N ALA A 255 27.98 -10.82 29.71
CA ALA A 255 28.55 -9.47 29.47
C ALA A 255 27.49 -8.34 29.44
N ALA A 256 27.51 -7.51 30.49
CA ALA A 256 26.65 -6.34 30.60
C ALA A 256 26.86 -5.39 29.40
N GLY A 257 25.79 -5.09 28.66
CA GLY A 257 25.79 -4.08 27.58
C GLY A 257 25.42 -4.58 26.17
N ASN A 258 25.51 -5.89 25.89
CA ASN A 258 25.30 -6.46 24.54
C ASN A 258 23.92 -7.10 24.31
N TYR A 259 23.09 -7.14 25.34
CA TYR A 259 21.77 -7.79 25.35
C TYR A 259 20.74 -6.84 25.96
N ILE A 260 19.48 -7.03 25.61
CA ILE A 260 18.34 -6.25 26.11
C ILE A 260 17.19 -7.22 26.37
N ALA A 261 16.25 -6.84 27.22
CA ALA A 261 14.97 -7.56 27.30
C ALA A 261 14.33 -7.58 25.91
N LEU A 262 13.75 -8.71 25.51
CA LEU A 262 13.08 -8.78 24.22
C LEU A 262 11.84 -7.88 24.24
N PRO A 263 11.61 -7.05 23.21
CA PRO A 263 10.40 -6.26 23.10
C PRO A 263 9.13 -7.15 23.11
N ALA A 264 8.00 -6.61 23.58
CA ALA A 264 6.78 -7.40 23.82
C ALA A 264 6.26 -8.10 22.56
N SER A 265 6.34 -7.47 21.39
CA SER A 265 5.98 -8.08 20.10
C SER A 265 6.85 -9.30 19.78
N VAL A 266 8.14 -9.25 20.10
CA VAL A 266 9.10 -10.35 19.89
C VAL A 266 8.83 -11.50 20.85
N GLN A 267 8.46 -11.19 22.10
CA GLN A 267 8.03 -12.20 23.06
C GLN A 267 6.76 -12.91 22.60
N ALA A 268 5.78 -12.15 22.10
CA ALA A 268 4.53 -12.71 21.56
C ALA A 268 4.80 -13.60 20.34
N MET A 269 5.70 -13.18 19.44
CA MET A 269 6.17 -14.00 18.32
C MET A 269 6.79 -15.32 18.82
N ALA A 270 7.67 -15.27 19.82
CA ALA A 270 8.31 -16.46 20.35
C ALA A 270 7.31 -17.46 20.93
N LEU A 271 6.30 -16.99 21.66
CA LEU A 271 5.21 -17.83 22.16
C LEU A 271 4.35 -18.39 21.01
N LYS A 272 4.06 -17.59 19.98
CA LYS A 272 3.30 -18.04 18.80
C LYS A 272 4.02 -19.16 18.05
N VAL A 273 5.33 -19.01 17.86
CA VAL A 273 6.20 -20.05 17.28
C VAL A 273 6.21 -21.30 18.17
N LYS A 274 6.48 -21.14 19.47
CA LYS A 274 6.54 -22.23 20.45
C LYS A 274 5.28 -23.08 20.46
N ASN A 275 4.12 -22.42 20.52
CA ASN A 275 2.83 -23.07 20.72
C ASN A 275 2.12 -23.37 19.39
N ASN A 276 2.71 -22.96 18.26
CA ASN A 276 2.12 -23.07 16.93
C ASN A 276 0.69 -22.48 16.86
N THR A 277 0.47 -21.34 17.54
CA THR A 277 -0.84 -20.69 17.69
C THR A 277 -1.11 -19.67 16.59
N TRP A 278 -1.03 -20.13 15.35
CA TRP A 278 -1.33 -19.33 14.16
C TRP A 278 -2.84 -19.31 13.89
N GLY A 279 -3.35 -18.17 13.42
CA GLY A 279 -4.68 -18.05 12.85
C GLY A 279 -4.85 -18.86 11.56
N HIS A 280 -6.07 -18.86 11.02
CA HIS A 280 -6.42 -19.59 9.80
C HIS A 280 -5.48 -19.22 8.65
N ARG A 281 -4.72 -20.21 8.14
CA ARG A 281 -3.69 -20.05 7.08
C ARG A 281 -2.64 -18.96 7.34
N GLU A 282 -2.57 -18.37 8.53
CA GLU A 282 -1.67 -17.25 8.82
C GLU A 282 -0.20 -17.66 8.64
N LYS A 283 0.16 -18.85 9.14
CA LYS A 283 1.53 -19.39 9.06
C LYS A 283 2.02 -19.51 7.61
N GLU A 284 1.12 -19.80 6.68
CA GLU A 284 1.42 -19.99 5.26
C GLU A 284 2.00 -18.75 4.58
N PHE A 285 1.62 -17.57 5.08
CA PHE A 285 2.07 -16.27 4.57
C PHE A 285 3.12 -15.63 5.48
N ARG A 286 3.12 -15.95 6.78
CA ARG A 286 4.13 -15.47 7.72
C ARG A 286 5.44 -16.21 7.65
N VAL A 287 5.44 -17.52 7.38
CA VAL A 287 6.66 -18.34 7.31
C VAL A 287 6.69 -19.05 5.97
N TYR A 288 7.66 -18.69 5.12
CA TYR A 288 7.75 -19.26 3.77
C TYR A 288 9.20 -19.34 3.28
N ASP A 289 9.47 -20.35 2.45
CA ASP A 289 10.76 -20.56 1.80
C ASP A 289 10.74 -19.90 0.40
N TYR A 290 11.30 -18.69 0.31
CA TYR A 290 11.32 -17.90 -0.92
C TYR A 290 12.40 -18.42 -1.87
N LYS A 291 12.01 -18.79 -3.09
CA LYS A 291 12.95 -19.21 -4.14
C LYS A 291 13.65 -17.99 -4.76
N PRO A 292 14.91 -18.14 -5.19
CA PRO A 292 15.63 -17.06 -5.86
C PRO A 292 15.13 -16.85 -7.29
N TYR A 293 15.24 -15.60 -7.74
CA TYR A 293 14.94 -15.16 -9.09
C TYR A 293 16.16 -14.53 -9.75
N SER A 294 16.27 -14.65 -11.05
CA SER A 294 17.32 -14.03 -11.84
C SER A 294 17.13 -12.50 -11.92
N ASP A 295 18.22 -11.74 -11.99
CA ASP A 295 18.22 -10.26 -11.91
C ASP A 295 17.28 -9.57 -12.91
N ASP A 296 16.27 -8.87 -12.40
CA ASP A 296 15.23 -8.21 -13.17
C ASP A 296 15.77 -7.13 -14.14
N THR A 297 16.98 -6.64 -13.88
CA THR A 297 17.61 -5.53 -14.60
C THR A 297 18.64 -5.95 -15.65
N GLN A 298 19.04 -7.22 -15.68
CA GLN A 298 20.10 -7.70 -16.56
C GLN A 298 19.60 -8.56 -17.71
N TRP A 299 18.56 -9.37 -17.51
CA TRP A 299 18.18 -10.37 -18.50
C TRP A 299 17.51 -9.80 -19.76
N ASN A 300 17.12 -8.52 -19.75
CA ASN A 300 16.53 -7.84 -20.92
C ASN A 300 17.57 -7.37 -21.96
N TYR A 301 18.87 -7.41 -21.65
CA TYR A 301 19.93 -7.01 -22.58
C TYR A 301 20.08 -8.01 -23.75
N ASP A 302 20.58 -7.51 -24.89
CA ASP A 302 20.67 -8.26 -26.16
C ASP A 302 21.62 -9.47 -26.10
N GLN A 303 22.59 -9.45 -25.19
CA GLN A 303 23.49 -10.59 -24.94
C GLN A 303 22.83 -11.75 -24.17
N TYR A 304 21.59 -11.55 -23.71
CA TYR A 304 20.78 -12.52 -22.96
C TYR A 304 19.43 -12.75 -23.66
N VAL A 305 18.29 -12.39 -23.05
CA VAL A 305 16.96 -12.63 -23.62
C VAL A 305 16.56 -11.56 -24.63
N GLY A 306 17.10 -10.33 -24.52
CA GLY A 306 16.89 -9.27 -25.52
C GLY A 306 15.46 -8.75 -25.64
N THR A 307 14.72 -8.64 -24.54
CA THR A 307 13.31 -8.16 -24.52
C THR A 307 13.14 -6.64 -24.68
N GLY A 308 14.17 -5.84 -24.38
CA GLY A 308 14.07 -4.38 -24.43
C GLY A 308 13.38 -3.75 -23.22
N TYR A 309 12.31 -4.35 -22.69
CA TYR A 309 11.75 -4.00 -21.39
C TYR A 309 12.38 -4.82 -20.26
N MET A 310 12.65 -4.18 -19.12
CA MET A 310 13.12 -4.89 -17.93
C MET A 310 12.04 -5.81 -17.39
N PHE A 311 12.45 -6.88 -16.71
CA PHE A 311 11.52 -7.80 -16.07
C PHE A 311 11.05 -7.27 -14.71
N SER A 312 9.99 -7.85 -14.16
CA SER A 312 9.42 -7.43 -12.89
C SER A 312 10.28 -7.84 -11.69
N PRO A 313 10.45 -6.93 -10.71
CA PRO A 313 11.02 -7.28 -9.41
C PRO A 313 10.03 -7.93 -8.44
N GLN A 314 8.71 -7.90 -8.73
CA GLN A 314 7.69 -8.46 -7.84
C GLN A 314 7.66 -9.99 -7.92
N THR A 315 8.67 -10.62 -7.32
CA THR A 315 8.93 -12.05 -7.49
C THR A 315 8.43 -12.90 -6.30
N GLY A 316 8.47 -12.35 -5.09
CA GLY A 316 7.97 -13.00 -3.87
C GLY A 316 6.87 -12.19 -3.19
N PRO A 317 5.62 -12.20 -3.68
CA PRO A 317 4.49 -11.68 -2.88
C PRO A 317 4.45 -12.37 -1.52
N THR A 318 4.26 -11.59 -0.45
CA THR A 318 4.18 -12.15 0.91
C THR A 318 2.74 -12.43 1.34
N GLY A 319 1.76 -11.74 0.75
CA GLY A 319 0.39 -11.70 1.26
C GLY A 319 0.25 -10.86 2.55
N ILE A 320 1.27 -10.08 2.91
CA ILE A 320 1.22 -9.14 4.04
C ILE A 320 0.99 -7.72 3.52
N SER A 321 -0.02 -7.05 4.08
CA SER A 321 -0.27 -5.63 3.86
C SER A 321 0.05 -4.80 5.11
N LEU A 322 0.51 -3.59 4.87
CA LEU A 322 0.92 -2.61 5.88
C LEU A 322 0.10 -1.35 5.68
N LYS A 323 -0.44 -0.79 6.77
CA LYS A 323 -0.92 0.59 6.78
C LYS A 323 0.28 1.51 6.92
N ARG A 324 0.11 2.75 6.49
CA ARG A 324 1.07 3.81 6.80
C ARG A 324 1.46 3.80 8.29
N GLY A 325 2.76 3.87 8.55
CA GLY A 325 3.35 3.87 9.89
C GLY A 325 3.46 2.50 10.55
N GLU A 326 2.85 1.45 10.00
CA GLU A 326 3.06 0.08 10.50
C GLU A 326 4.42 -0.45 10.04
N ALA A 327 4.97 -1.36 10.86
CA ALA A 327 6.22 -2.05 10.55
C ALA A 327 5.98 -3.54 10.27
N ALA A 328 6.76 -4.08 9.34
CA ALA A 328 7.02 -5.50 9.19
C ALA A 328 8.37 -5.85 9.82
N PHE A 329 8.39 -6.86 10.68
CA PHE A 329 9.60 -7.45 11.24
C PHE A 329 9.93 -8.72 10.47
N ILE A 330 11.08 -8.74 9.81
CA ILE A 330 11.45 -9.79 8.88
C ILE A 330 12.67 -10.52 9.43
N TYR A 331 12.46 -11.75 9.88
CA TYR A 331 13.49 -12.67 10.36
C TYR A 331 13.91 -13.58 9.21
N ILE A 332 15.20 -13.61 8.91
CA ILE A 332 15.72 -14.34 7.77
C ILE A 332 16.75 -15.34 8.23
N ASP A 333 16.57 -16.61 7.86
CA ASP A 333 17.61 -17.61 8.05
C ASP A 333 18.88 -17.21 7.27
N ALA A 334 20.05 -17.40 7.86
CA ALA A 334 21.30 -17.18 7.15
C ALA A 334 21.49 -18.18 6.00
N ASN A 335 20.85 -19.35 6.08
CA ASN A 335 20.91 -20.38 5.06
C ASN A 335 20.22 -19.90 3.77
N GLY A 336 21.02 -19.60 2.75
CA GLY A 336 20.57 -19.12 1.43
C GLY A 336 21.14 -17.78 1.01
N PHE A 337 21.79 -17.05 1.93
CA PHE A 337 22.67 -15.96 1.53
C PHE A 337 23.97 -16.52 0.95
N VAL A 338 24.06 -16.58 -0.36
CA VAL A 338 25.31 -16.85 -1.08
C VAL A 338 25.85 -15.56 -1.71
N PRO A 339 27.18 -15.42 -1.95
CA PRO A 339 27.76 -14.15 -2.41
C PRO A 339 27.16 -13.55 -3.68
N SER A 340 26.56 -14.36 -4.54
CA SER A 340 25.88 -13.93 -5.78
C SER A 340 24.40 -13.63 -5.59
N THR A 341 23.96 -13.35 -4.36
CA THR A 341 22.54 -13.06 -4.07
C THR A 341 22.32 -11.72 -3.36
N LYS A 342 21.12 -11.19 -3.60
CA LYS A 342 20.58 -9.98 -2.98
C LYS A 342 19.17 -10.26 -2.47
N VAL A 343 18.89 -9.88 -1.23
CA VAL A 343 17.57 -9.97 -0.64
C VAL A 343 17.11 -8.58 -0.26
N GLU A 344 15.94 -8.19 -0.73
CA GLU A 344 15.33 -6.88 -0.46
C GLU A 344 13.86 -7.07 -0.05
N ALA A 345 13.37 -6.22 0.83
CA ALA A 345 11.94 -6.00 1.00
C ALA A 345 11.52 -4.87 0.06
N MET A 346 10.40 -5.05 -0.62
CA MET A 346 9.80 -4.01 -1.45
C MET A 346 8.37 -3.76 -0.98
N THR A 347 8.03 -2.51 -0.71
CA THR A 347 6.65 -2.11 -0.42
C THR A 347 6.04 -1.52 -1.69
N THR A 348 4.82 -1.93 -2.03
CA THR A 348 4.14 -1.49 -3.26
C THR A 348 2.75 -0.98 -2.96
N GLU A 349 2.43 0.21 -3.47
CA GLU A 349 1.16 0.88 -3.22
C GLU A 349 0.14 0.56 -4.33
N GLY A 350 -1.10 0.31 -3.93
CA GLY A 350 -2.19 0.04 -4.88
C GLY A 350 -1.82 -1.00 -5.93
N LEU A 351 -2.03 -0.65 -7.20
CA LEU A 351 -1.78 -1.53 -8.35
C LEU A 351 -0.37 -1.34 -8.97
N ASN A 352 0.52 -0.65 -8.27
CA ASN A 352 1.89 -0.43 -8.76
C ASN A 352 2.66 -1.75 -8.83
N VAL A 353 3.52 -1.85 -9.85
CA VAL A 353 4.32 -3.06 -10.11
C VAL A 353 5.77 -2.94 -9.60
N VAL A 354 6.10 -1.82 -8.97
CA VAL A 354 7.41 -1.54 -8.39
C VAL A 354 7.22 -0.54 -7.24
N GLY A 355 8.13 -0.57 -6.27
CA GLY A 355 8.16 0.40 -5.19
C GLY A 355 9.55 0.47 -4.55
N PRO A 356 9.72 1.24 -3.46
CA PRO A 356 10.99 1.37 -2.77
C PRO A 356 11.47 0.01 -2.26
N ARG A 357 12.78 -0.23 -2.37
CA ARG A 357 13.43 -1.47 -1.94
C ARG A 357 14.40 -1.20 -0.80
N GLN A 358 14.30 -1.98 0.27
CA GLN A 358 15.22 -1.96 1.41
C GLN A 358 16.03 -3.25 1.42
N ARG A 359 17.37 -3.15 1.45
CA ARG A 359 18.26 -4.30 1.59
C ARG A 359 18.03 -5.00 2.92
N LEU A 360 17.87 -6.32 2.87
CA LEU A 360 17.74 -7.18 4.05
C LEU A 360 19.04 -7.96 4.28
N ASN A 361 19.28 -8.29 5.55
CA ASN A 361 20.42 -9.07 6.01
C ASN A 361 19.94 -10.30 6.81
N PRO A 362 20.78 -11.32 7.03
CA PRO A 362 20.46 -12.41 7.94
C PRO A 362 19.99 -11.93 9.33
N GLY A 363 19.05 -12.67 9.92
CA GLY A 363 18.39 -12.33 11.17
C GLY A 363 17.31 -11.27 11.02
N LEU A 364 17.08 -10.51 12.10
CA LEU A 364 15.98 -9.54 12.18
C LEU A 364 16.22 -8.27 11.34
N ASN A 365 15.20 -7.86 10.57
CA ASN A 365 15.13 -6.60 9.85
C ASN A 365 13.79 -5.94 10.16
N MET A 366 13.70 -4.62 9.99
CA MET A 366 12.47 -3.87 10.14
C MET A 366 12.24 -3.03 8.88
N VAL A 367 11.02 -3.05 8.36
CA VAL A 367 10.57 -2.23 7.23
C VAL A 367 9.33 -1.48 7.70
N VAL A 368 9.34 -0.15 7.60
CA VAL A 368 8.19 0.70 7.95
C VAL A 368 7.54 1.17 6.66
N ALA A 369 6.21 1.09 6.59
CA ALA A 369 5.47 1.54 5.43
C ALA A 369 5.18 3.04 5.51
N ASP A 370 5.61 3.81 4.51
CA ASP A 370 5.31 5.24 4.41
C ASP A 370 3.89 5.52 3.90
N ASN A 371 3.28 4.53 3.25
CA ASN A 371 1.92 4.52 2.71
C ASN A 371 1.31 3.12 2.85
N ASP A 372 -0.01 3.04 2.69
CA ASP A 372 -0.71 1.75 2.56
C ASP A 372 -0.10 0.93 1.43
N SER A 373 0.46 -0.22 1.77
CA SER A 373 1.30 -0.98 0.85
C SER A 373 1.26 -2.49 1.08
N HIS A 374 1.63 -3.23 0.04
CA HIS A 374 1.81 -4.67 0.09
C HIS A 374 3.31 -5.00 0.07
N LEU A 375 3.70 -5.94 0.92
CA LEU A 375 5.09 -6.34 1.08
C LEU A 375 5.45 -7.46 0.09
N PHE A 376 6.60 -7.31 -0.54
CA PHE A 376 7.25 -8.31 -1.39
C PHE A 376 8.65 -8.60 -0.87
N ILE A 377 9.06 -9.86 -0.97
CA ILE A 377 10.46 -10.27 -0.89
C ILE A 377 11.02 -10.36 -2.30
N VAL A 378 12.10 -9.63 -2.55
CA VAL A 378 12.85 -9.67 -3.80
C VAL A 378 14.16 -10.40 -3.51
N TYR A 379 14.21 -11.69 -3.85
CA TYR A 379 15.40 -12.53 -3.67
C TYR A 379 16.05 -12.80 -5.03
N THR A 380 17.15 -12.11 -5.29
CA THR A 380 17.78 -12.01 -6.61
C THR A 380 19.11 -12.73 -6.67
N ILE A 381 19.37 -13.47 -7.75
CA ILE A 381 20.71 -13.91 -8.17
C ILE A 381 21.28 -12.82 -9.09
N THR A 382 22.34 -12.16 -8.64
CA THR A 382 22.87 -10.93 -9.25
C THR A 382 23.88 -11.18 -10.36
N ASP A 383 24.35 -12.42 -10.54
CA ASP A 383 25.29 -12.80 -11.59
C ASP A 383 24.58 -13.72 -12.60
N PRO A 384 24.30 -13.26 -13.84
CA PRO A 384 23.61 -14.04 -14.86
C PRO A 384 24.29 -15.35 -15.26
N ARG A 385 25.55 -15.56 -14.88
CA ARG A 385 26.29 -16.80 -15.18
C ARG A 385 25.96 -17.92 -14.18
N LYS A 386 25.38 -17.59 -13.03
CA LYS A 386 25.09 -18.54 -11.95
C LYS A 386 23.80 -19.29 -12.22
N LEU A 387 23.85 -20.61 -12.02
CA LEU A 387 22.68 -21.48 -12.12
C LEU A 387 21.64 -21.12 -11.06
N LEU A 388 20.36 -21.19 -11.40
CA LEU A 388 19.25 -21.03 -10.45
C LEU A 388 19.40 -22.01 -9.27
N ALA A 389 19.80 -23.25 -9.56
CA ALA A 389 20.02 -24.30 -8.55
C ALA A 389 21.20 -24.03 -7.59
N SER A 390 22.04 -23.01 -7.85
CA SER A 390 23.17 -22.67 -6.99
C SER A 390 22.79 -21.82 -5.77
N ALA A 391 21.59 -21.26 -5.76
CA ALA A 391 21.02 -20.54 -4.63
C ALA A 391 19.83 -21.35 -4.08
N PRO A 392 19.86 -21.77 -2.80
CA PRO A 392 18.74 -22.50 -2.22
C PRO A 392 17.57 -21.55 -1.92
N ALA A 393 16.40 -22.10 -1.61
CA ALA A 393 15.31 -21.28 -1.08
C ALA A 393 15.69 -20.71 0.30
N LEU A 394 15.16 -19.53 0.61
CA LEU A 394 15.48 -18.76 1.82
C LEU A 394 14.25 -18.72 2.73
N GLN A 395 14.36 -19.31 3.92
CA GLN A 395 13.28 -19.25 4.90
C GLN A 395 13.18 -17.84 5.49
N ILE A 396 12.00 -17.25 5.36
CA ILE A 396 11.69 -15.92 5.89
C ILE A 396 10.44 -16.02 6.77
N HIS A 397 10.56 -15.46 7.95
CA HIS A 397 9.47 -15.28 8.90
C HIS A 397 9.13 -13.79 9.03
N ILE A 398 7.86 -13.43 8.84
CA ILE A 398 7.35 -12.06 8.84
C ILE A 398 6.31 -11.86 9.95
N GLU A 399 6.60 -10.92 10.83
CA GLU A 399 5.68 -10.41 11.84
C GLU A 399 5.31 -8.95 11.56
N GLY A 400 4.26 -8.48 12.24
CA GLY A 400 3.62 -7.19 11.93
C GLY A 400 2.73 -7.29 10.69
N GLY A 401 2.11 -6.16 10.34
CA GLY A 401 1.11 -6.06 9.27
C GLY A 401 -0.10 -7.00 9.41
N ARG A 402 -0.93 -7.00 8.37
CA ARG A 402 -2.10 -7.87 8.24
C ARG A 402 -1.85 -8.93 7.18
N VAL A 403 -2.27 -10.16 7.48
CA VAL A 403 -2.31 -11.23 6.46
C VAL A 403 -3.54 -11.01 5.59
N ASN A 404 -3.32 -10.47 4.40
CA ASN A 404 -4.31 -10.45 3.32
C ASN A 404 -4.26 -11.75 2.52
N GLY A 405 -3.12 -12.42 2.47
CA GLY A 405 -2.87 -13.59 1.63
C GLY A 405 -2.64 -13.24 0.16
N TYR A 406 -2.32 -14.25 -0.65
CA TYR A 406 -2.24 -14.14 -2.11
C TYR A 406 -2.50 -15.51 -2.76
N PHE A 407 -2.92 -15.53 -4.03
CA PHE A 407 -3.24 -16.78 -4.73
C PHE A 407 -2.11 -17.22 -5.66
N ASP A 408 -1.54 -18.41 -5.45
CA ASP A 408 -0.35 -18.85 -6.18
C ASP A 408 -0.48 -20.29 -6.64
N ILE A 409 -0.70 -20.48 -7.94
CA ILE A 409 -0.83 -21.82 -8.51
C ILE A 409 0.52 -22.56 -8.50
N THR A 410 1.65 -21.86 -8.37
CA THR A 410 2.98 -22.48 -8.23
C THR A 410 3.21 -23.04 -6.82
N ARG A 411 2.39 -22.63 -5.85
CA ARG A 411 2.29 -23.21 -4.51
C ARG A 411 1.22 -24.30 -4.39
N GLY A 412 0.55 -24.61 -5.50
CA GLY A 412 -0.52 -25.61 -5.53
C GLY A 412 -1.87 -25.08 -5.05
N HIS A 413 -2.07 -23.75 -4.99
CA HIS A 413 -3.40 -23.22 -4.69
C HIS A 413 -4.38 -23.59 -5.79
N THR A 414 -5.55 -24.05 -5.39
CA THR A 414 -6.64 -24.49 -6.26
C THR A 414 -7.82 -23.54 -6.20
N ASN A 415 -8.82 -23.75 -7.06
CA ASN A 415 -10.11 -23.06 -6.94
C ASN A 415 -10.74 -23.15 -5.52
N ALA A 416 -10.53 -24.25 -4.79
CA ALA A 416 -11.02 -24.39 -3.43
C ALA A 416 -10.28 -23.47 -2.45
N ASP A 417 -8.97 -23.32 -2.60
CA ASP A 417 -8.16 -22.38 -1.83
C ASP A 417 -8.57 -20.94 -2.08
N TRP A 418 -8.88 -20.59 -3.34
CA TRP A 418 -9.43 -19.28 -3.65
C TRP A 418 -10.71 -19.01 -2.85
N LEU A 419 -11.68 -19.93 -2.87
CA LEU A 419 -12.95 -19.77 -2.16
C LEU A 419 -12.76 -19.61 -0.65
N ASP A 420 -11.84 -20.37 -0.07
CA ASP A 420 -11.48 -20.26 1.35
C ASP A 420 -10.86 -18.90 1.67
N MET A 421 -9.76 -18.54 1.00
CA MET A 421 -9.02 -17.31 1.26
C MET A 421 -9.84 -16.06 0.94
N GLU A 422 -10.71 -16.11 -0.07
CA GLU A 422 -11.62 -15.00 -0.35
C GLU A 422 -12.54 -14.70 0.83
N LYS A 423 -13.02 -15.74 1.52
CA LYS A 423 -13.89 -15.60 2.68
C LYS A 423 -13.10 -15.16 3.91
N THR A 424 -11.93 -15.75 4.12
CA THR A 424 -11.20 -15.65 5.39
C THR A 424 -10.14 -14.55 5.39
N LEU A 425 -9.43 -14.33 4.28
CA LEU A 425 -8.22 -13.49 4.22
C LEU A 425 -8.32 -12.24 3.35
N PHE A 426 -8.90 -12.31 2.14
CA PHE A 426 -8.87 -11.21 1.18
C PHE A 426 -9.73 -10.02 1.67
N LYS A 427 -9.09 -9.00 2.27
CA LYS A 427 -9.71 -7.77 2.80
C LYS A 427 -9.25 -6.51 2.09
N ASP A 428 -8.09 -6.53 1.44
CA ASP A 428 -7.58 -5.36 0.72
C ASP A 428 -8.26 -5.22 -0.65
N GLN A 429 -8.26 -3.99 -1.17
CA GLN A 429 -8.78 -3.70 -2.52
C GLN A 429 -7.96 -4.43 -3.58
N VAL A 430 -6.64 -4.57 -3.37
CA VAL A 430 -5.75 -5.23 -4.32
C VAL A 430 -5.56 -6.68 -3.90
N ILE A 431 -5.69 -7.58 -4.87
CA ILE A 431 -5.33 -8.98 -4.73
C ILE A 431 -4.09 -9.29 -5.55
N HIS A 432 -3.14 -9.94 -4.88
CA HIS A 432 -1.99 -10.52 -5.52
C HIS A 432 -2.27 -11.95 -5.94
N MET A 433 -1.90 -12.27 -7.17
CA MET A 433 -1.92 -13.63 -7.67
C MET A 433 -0.62 -13.94 -8.38
N LYS A 434 -0.29 -15.21 -8.56
CA LYS A 434 0.96 -15.62 -9.18
C LYS A 434 0.78 -16.92 -9.94
N ASN A 435 1.38 -16.95 -11.12
CA ASN A 435 1.62 -18.17 -11.90
C ASN A 435 3.12 -18.31 -12.19
N LYS A 436 3.51 -19.18 -13.12
CA LYS A 436 4.93 -19.45 -13.38
C LYS A 436 5.68 -18.24 -13.93
N TYR A 437 5.01 -17.40 -14.72
CA TYR A 437 5.68 -16.31 -15.44
C TYR A 437 5.24 -14.90 -15.03
N TYR A 438 4.09 -14.75 -14.38
CA TYR A 438 3.48 -13.48 -13.99
C TYR A 438 3.20 -13.38 -12.49
N GLN A 439 3.44 -12.18 -11.97
CA GLN A 439 2.81 -11.63 -10.77
C GLN A 439 1.63 -10.77 -11.18
N PHE A 440 0.50 -10.89 -10.51
CA PHE A 440 -0.69 -10.10 -10.78
C PHE A 440 -0.93 -9.08 -9.65
N ASN A 441 -1.27 -7.86 -10.02
CA ASN A 441 -1.72 -6.78 -9.13
C ASN A 441 -3.09 -6.35 -9.63
N MET A 442 -4.15 -6.92 -9.07
CA MET A 442 -5.50 -6.78 -9.60
C MET A 442 -6.45 -6.20 -8.56
N ASP A 443 -7.43 -5.42 -9.00
CA ASP A 443 -8.56 -5.04 -8.15
C ASP A 443 -9.38 -6.30 -7.82
N LEU A 444 -9.52 -6.58 -6.52
CA LEU A 444 -10.19 -7.78 -6.01
C LEU A 444 -11.66 -7.84 -6.43
N ALA A 445 -12.37 -6.72 -6.44
CA ALA A 445 -13.77 -6.68 -6.87
C ALA A 445 -13.87 -7.04 -8.36
N GLY A 446 -12.98 -6.47 -9.17
CA GLY A 446 -12.83 -6.82 -10.59
C GLY A 446 -12.54 -8.30 -10.81
N VAL A 447 -11.63 -8.91 -10.02
CA VAL A 447 -11.39 -10.36 -10.13
C VAL A 447 -12.67 -11.13 -9.81
N LYS A 448 -13.35 -10.82 -8.70
CA LYS A 448 -14.57 -11.52 -8.28
C LYS A 448 -15.69 -11.47 -9.32
N GLU A 449 -15.85 -10.34 -10.02
CA GLU A 449 -16.82 -10.17 -11.10
C GLU A 449 -16.58 -11.15 -12.26
N GLN A 450 -15.31 -11.46 -12.53
CA GLN A 450 -14.88 -12.26 -13.67
C GLN A 450 -14.90 -13.77 -13.39
N LEU A 451 -15.07 -14.16 -12.13
CA LEU A 451 -15.10 -15.56 -11.74
C LEU A 451 -16.49 -16.17 -11.89
N ASN A 452 -16.62 -17.09 -12.85
CA ASN A 452 -17.78 -17.97 -12.91
C ASN A 452 -17.62 -19.14 -11.92
N ARG A 453 -18.13 -18.97 -10.70
CA ARG A 453 -18.02 -19.98 -9.63
C ARG A 453 -18.66 -21.34 -9.99
N SER A 454 -19.62 -21.37 -10.92
CA SER A 454 -20.21 -22.63 -11.39
C SER A 454 -19.22 -23.53 -12.16
N GLU A 455 -18.04 -23.00 -12.50
CA GLU A 455 -16.97 -23.70 -13.20
C GLU A 455 -15.88 -24.24 -12.28
N PHE A 456 -15.87 -23.86 -11.01
CA PHE A 456 -14.76 -24.18 -10.12
C PHE A 456 -14.58 -25.68 -9.88
N SER A 457 -15.64 -26.47 -10.11
CA SER A 457 -15.64 -27.94 -10.08
C SER A 457 -15.47 -28.61 -11.44
N LYS A 458 -15.31 -27.83 -12.51
CA LYS A 458 -15.20 -28.33 -13.89
C LYS A 458 -13.76 -28.34 -14.38
N THR A 459 -13.50 -29.20 -15.34
CA THR A 459 -12.26 -29.26 -16.11
C THR A 459 -12.56 -29.11 -17.58
N ASP A 460 -11.64 -28.49 -18.32
CA ASP A 460 -11.67 -28.43 -19.77
C ASP A 460 -11.24 -29.76 -20.40
N VAL A 461 -11.34 -29.87 -21.72
CA VAL A 461 -11.13 -31.11 -22.50
C VAL A 461 -9.72 -31.69 -22.35
N ASP A 462 -8.73 -30.87 -22.03
CA ASP A 462 -7.34 -31.27 -21.80
C ASP A 462 -7.04 -31.56 -20.31
N GLY A 463 -8.06 -31.52 -19.45
CA GLY A 463 -7.94 -31.77 -18.01
C GLY A 463 -7.59 -30.53 -17.19
N THR A 464 -7.44 -29.36 -17.80
CA THR A 464 -7.18 -28.10 -17.08
C THR A 464 -8.41 -27.73 -16.22
N PRO A 465 -8.27 -27.55 -14.90
CA PRO A 465 -9.35 -27.01 -14.07
C PRO A 465 -9.81 -25.67 -14.62
N MET A 466 -11.12 -25.41 -14.69
CA MET A 466 -11.63 -24.11 -15.12
C MET A 466 -11.53 -23.08 -13.98
N GLY A 467 -12.07 -21.87 -14.13
CA GLY A 467 -12.03 -20.83 -13.09
C GLY A 467 -10.66 -20.15 -12.95
N ILE A 468 -10.36 -19.60 -11.76
CA ILE A 468 -9.15 -18.79 -11.54
C ILE A 468 -7.87 -19.61 -11.67
N GLU A 469 -7.87 -20.85 -11.18
CA GLU A 469 -6.73 -21.75 -11.34
C GLU A 469 -6.45 -22.00 -12.83
N GLY A 470 -7.50 -22.24 -13.60
CA GLY A 470 -7.42 -22.50 -15.03
C GLY A 470 -6.88 -21.33 -15.82
N VAL A 471 -7.42 -20.13 -15.59
CA VAL A 471 -7.06 -18.97 -16.42
C VAL A 471 -5.60 -18.62 -16.20
N LEU A 472 -5.10 -18.73 -14.95
CA LEU A 472 -3.68 -18.53 -14.66
C LEU A 472 -2.77 -19.57 -15.33
N LYS A 473 -3.23 -20.83 -15.50
CA LYS A 473 -2.53 -21.85 -16.30
C LYS A 473 -2.53 -21.51 -17.80
N ARG A 474 -3.64 -20.98 -18.34
CA ARG A 474 -3.72 -20.54 -19.74
C ARG A 474 -2.80 -19.35 -20.03
N TRP A 475 -2.65 -18.43 -19.07
CA TRP A 475 -1.63 -17.38 -19.14
C TRP A 475 -0.21 -17.97 -19.18
N ASP A 476 0.07 -19.03 -18.41
CA ASP A 476 1.37 -19.70 -18.46
C ASP A 476 1.65 -20.35 -19.82
N GLU A 477 0.65 -20.98 -20.42
CA GLU A 477 0.73 -21.59 -21.76
C GLU A 477 1.05 -20.54 -22.83
N LEU A 478 0.37 -19.40 -22.79
CA LEU A 478 0.61 -18.28 -23.71
C LEU A 478 2.06 -17.80 -23.64
N VAL A 479 2.57 -17.50 -22.44
CA VAL A 479 3.95 -17.04 -22.27
C VAL A 479 4.94 -18.12 -22.70
N LYS A 480 4.63 -19.39 -22.44
CA LYS A 480 5.47 -20.50 -22.91
C LYS A 480 5.54 -20.51 -24.44
N CYS A 481 4.42 -20.37 -25.15
CA CYS A 481 4.41 -20.30 -26.61
C CYS A 481 5.31 -19.17 -27.13
N GLU A 482 5.22 -17.98 -26.55
CA GLU A 482 6.08 -16.85 -26.94
C GLU A 482 7.56 -17.11 -26.64
N ARG A 483 7.89 -17.65 -25.46
CA ARG A 483 9.28 -17.98 -25.11
C ARG A 483 9.87 -19.10 -25.96
N ASP A 484 9.06 -20.10 -26.35
CA ASP A 484 9.48 -21.14 -27.30
C ASP A 484 9.85 -20.52 -28.66
N LEU A 485 9.06 -19.54 -29.14
CA LEU A 485 9.37 -18.80 -30.38
C LEU A 485 10.63 -17.94 -30.27
N MET A 486 10.95 -17.43 -29.08
CA MET A 486 12.20 -16.71 -28.83
C MET A 486 13.43 -17.62 -28.85
N GLY A 487 13.28 -18.94 -28.67
CA GLY A 487 14.39 -19.89 -28.69
C GLY A 487 15.38 -19.76 -27.53
N ILE A 488 14.89 -19.45 -26.32
CA ILE A 488 15.74 -19.10 -25.16
C ILE A 488 16.12 -20.29 -24.25
N ASP A 489 15.93 -21.52 -24.71
CA ASP A 489 16.08 -22.75 -23.91
C ASP A 489 17.44 -22.85 -23.20
N GLN A 490 18.50 -22.38 -23.85
CA GLN A 490 19.87 -22.36 -23.33
C GLN A 490 20.05 -21.52 -22.05
N TYR A 491 19.10 -20.63 -21.75
CA TYR A 491 19.13 -19.75 -20.57
C TYR A 491 18.27 -20.27 -19.42
N LEU A 492 17.39 -21.26 -19.61
CA LEU A 492 16.36 -21.63 -18.63
C LEU A 492 16.90 -22.22 -17.32
N ASP A 493 18.18 -22.62 -17.26
CA ASP A 493 18.86 -23.03 -16.03
C ASP A 493 19.43 -21.85 -15.21
N ARG A 494 19.35 -20.63 -15.75
CA ARG A 494 19.84 -19.36 -15.17
C ARG A 494 18.79 -18.24 -15.17
N PHE A 495 17.78 -18.34 -16.03
CA PHE A 495 16.74 -17.34 -16.26
C PHE A 495 15.39 -17.85 -15.77
N ASN A 496 14.81 -17.12 -14.80
CA ASN A 496 13.43 -17.31 -14.35
C ASN A 496 12.74 -15.97 -14.03
N CYS A 497 13.17 -14.86 -14.64
CA CYS A 497 12.55 -13.56 -14.39
C CYS A 497 11.03 -13.60 -14.65
N MET A 498 10.32 -12.82 -13.83
CA MET A 498 8.87 -12.69 -13.88
C MET A 498 8.45 -11.42 -14.62
N LEU A 499 7.22 -11.43 -15.12
CA LEU A 499 6.50 -10.25 -15.59
C LEU A 499 5.47 -9.84 -14.53
N SER A 500 5.02 -8.59 -14.56
CA SER A 500 3.86 -8.14 -13.79
C SER A 500 2.66 -7.88 -14.70
N ALA A 501 1.47 -8.25 -14.25
CA ALA A 501 0.20 -7.86 -14.84
C ALA A 501 -0.52 -6.94 -13.85
N SER A 502 -0.98 -5.78 -14.31
CA SER A 502 -1.67 -4.81 -13.44
C SER A 502 -2.96 -4.30 -14.05
N SER A 503 -4.03 -4.21 -13.26
CA SER A 503 -5.31 -3.61 -13.66
C SER A 503 -5.31 -2.07 -13.56
N SER A 504 -4.16 -1.42 -13.73
CA SER A 504 -3.96 0.01 -13.44
C SER A 504 -4.13 0.95 -14.64
N SER A 505 -4.30 0.43 -15.87
CA SER A 505 -4.40 1.30 -17.04
C SER A 505 -5.67 2.16 -16.95
N LYS A 506 -5.56 3.42 -17.34
CA LYS A 506 -6.70 4.35 -17.48
C LYS A 506 -7.22 4.44 -18.92
N GLY A 507 -6.57 3.75 -19.85
CA GLY A 507 -6.89 3.76 -21.28
C GLY A 507 -6.78 2.37 -21.88
N ASN A 508 -6.21 2.25 -23.07
CA ASN A 508 -6.01 0.94 -23.68
C ASN A 508 -5.03 0.07 -22.87
N PRO A 509 -5.09 -1.25 -23.03
CA PRO A 509 -4.00 -2.14 -22.62
C PRO A 509 -2.67 -1.68 -23.22
N TYR A 510 -1.58 -1.89 -22.47
CA TYR A 510 -0.23 -1.63 -22.97
C TYR A 510 0.80 -2.49 -22.24
N ALA A 511 1.97 -2.66 -22.86
CA ALA A 511 3.16 -3.22 -22.25
C ALA A 511 4.26 -2.18 -22.04
N SER A 512 5.03 -2.36 -20.98
CA SER A 512 6.20 -1.53 -20.69
C SER A 512 7.20 -2.31 -19.83
N THR A 513 8.24 -1.62 -19.38
CA THR A 513 9.12 -2.10 -18.31
C THR A 513 8.29 -2.73 -17.19
N TYR A 514 8.72 -3.91 -16.75
CA TYR A 514 8.11 -4.82 -15.79
C TYR A 514 6.99 -5.74 -16.31
N GLY A 515 6.19 -5.35 -17.29
CA GLY A 515 5.11 -6.20 -17.77
C GLY A 515 3.96 -5.48 -18.49
N THR A 516 2.74 -5.96 -18.26
CA THR A 516 1.52 -5.59 -19.01
C THR A 516 0.48 -4.93 -18.11
N TYR A 517 -0.26 -3.95 -18.64
CA TYR A 517 -1.16 -3.10 -17.88
C TYR A 517 -2.52 -3.02 -18.59
N TYR A 518 -3.61 -3.20 -17.85
CA TYR A 518 -4.96 -3.36 -18.39
C TYR A 518 -5.96 -2.39 -17.75
N PRO A 519 -7.01 -1.96 -18.49
CA PRO A 519 -8.07 -1.11 -17.95
C PRO A 519 -9.00 -1.93 -17.06
N GLY A 520 -8.71 -1.96 -15.77
CA GLY A 520 -9.39 -2.86 -14.84
C GLY A 520 -9.00 -4.33 -15.10
N VAL A 521 -9.75 -5.25 -14.47
CA VAL A 521 -9.47 -6.69 -14.61
C VAL A 521 -10.02 -7.25 -15.92
N GLY A 522 -11.21 -6.82 -16.34
CA GLY A 522 -11.85 -7.23 -17.59
C GLY A 522 -11.95 -8.76 -17.79
N ASP A 523 -12.25 -9.18 -19.01
CA ASP A 523 -12.37 -10.61 -19.35
C ASP A 523 -11.02 -11.36 -19.31
N TYR A 524 -9.89 -10.70 -19.01
CA TYR A 524 -8.54 -11.28 -19.04
C TYR A 524 -8.32 -12.37 -17.98
N LEU A 525 -9.11 -12.37 -16.91
CA LEU A 525 -9.11 -13.40 -15.86
C LEU A 525 -10.40 -14.26 -15.85
N ASN A 526 -11.23 -14.14 -16.88
CA ASN A 526 -12.39 -15.00 -17.04
C ASN A 526 -12.00 -16.22 -17.89
N TYR A 527 -12.02 -17.42 -17.30
CA TYR A 527 -11.58 -18.64 -17.98
C TYR A 527 -12.24 -18.84 -19.35
N GLN A 528 -13.58 -18.85 -19.40
CA GLN A 528 -14.29 -19.09 -20.66
C GLN A 528 -14.04 -18.02 -21.71
N ARG A 529 -13.99 -16.75 -21.29
CA ARG A 529 -13.76 -15.65 -22.25
C ARG A 529 -12.33 -15.68 -22.76
N PHE A 530 -11.39 -16.01 -21.89
CA PHE A 530 -9.98 -16.16 -22.24
C PHE A 530 -9.74 -17.33 -23.19
N THR A 531 -10.42 -18.46 -23.00
CA THR A 531 -10.25 -19.66 -23.86
C THR A 531 -11.18 -19.69 -25.08
N ARG A 532 -11.95 -18.63 -25.33
CA ARG A 532 -12.74 -18.51 -26.56
C ARG A 532 -11.85 -18.04 -27.70
N GLY A 533 -11.91 -18.79 -28.81
CA GLY A 533 -11.29 -18.40 -30.07
C GLY A 533 -11.83 -19.29 -31.19
N THR A 534 -12.69 -18.72 -32.02
CA THR A 534 -13.00 -19.24 -33.36
C THR A 534 -12.24 -18.41 -34.40
N GLU A 535 -12.12 -18.92 -35.63
CA GLU A 535 -11.49 -18.22 -36.76
C GLU A 535 -12.14 -16.84 -37.09
N ASN A 536 -13.32 -16.55 -36.53
CA ASN A 536 -14.08 -15.32 -36.73
C ASN A 536 -14.21 -14.46 -35.45
N ASP A 537 -13.53 -14.81 -34.36
CA ASP A 537 -13.53 -13.98 -33.14
C ASP A 537 -12.56 -12.79 -33.32
N GLU A 538 -13.11 -11.62 -33.66
CA GLU A 538 -12.39 -10.36 -33.70
C GLU A 538 -11.99 -9.91 -32.28
N GLY A 539 -10.79 -10.30 -31.81
CA GLY A 539 -10.18 -9.71 -30.61
C GLY A 539 -10.57 -10.35 -29.27
N ALA A 540 -10.49 -11.68 -29.17
CA ALA A 540 -10.64 -12.37 -27.89
C ALA A 540 -9.64 -11.85 -26.81
N PRO A 541 -9.97 -11.92 -25.50
CA PRO A 541 -9.09 -11.49 -24.42
C PRO A 541 -7.67 -12.07 -24.48
N ILE A 542 -7.54 -13.31 -24.97
CA ILE A 542 -6.25 -13.96 -25.17
C ILE A 542 -5.38 -13.26 -26.22
N TRP A 543 -5.98 -12.71 -27.28
CA TRP A 543 -5.25 -11.92 -28.27
C TRP A 543 -4.65 -10.67 -27.64
N VAL A 544 -5.42 -9.96 -26.81
CA VAL A 544 -4.94 -8.75 -26.12
C VAL A 544 -3.78 -9.09 -25.20
N VAL A 545 -3.91 -10.13 -24.39
CA VAL A 545 -2.81 -10.54 -23.49
C VAL A 545 -1.58 -10.96 -24.28
N ALA A 546 -1.73 -11.76 -25.34
CA ALA A 546 -0.62 -12.17 -26.21
C ALA A 546 0.01 -10.99 -26.94
N HIS A 547 -0.79 -10.01 -27.36
CA HIS A 547 -0.30 -8.80 -28.01
C HIS A 547 0.58 -7.98 -27.07
N GLU A 548 0.11 -7.73 -25.85
CA GLU A 548 0.88 -6.96 -24.86
C GLU A 548 2.12 -7.74 -24.37
N THR A 549 2.01 -9.03 -24.11
CA THR A 549 3.19 -9.85 -23.77
C THR A 549 4.18 -9.90 -24.95
N GLY A 550 3.69 -10.00 -26.18
CA GLY A 550 4.50 -9.96 -27.40
C GLY A 550 5.28 -8.66 -27.57
N HIS A 551 4.71 -7.52 -27.16
CA HIS A 551 5.45 -6.24 -27.13
C HIS A 551 6.70 -6.28 -26.23
N ILE A 552 6.72 -7.14 -25.22
CA ILE A 552 7.88 -7.38 -24.35
C ILE A 552 8.91 -8.27 -25.06
N HIS A 553 8.48 -9.20 -25.90
CA HIS A 553 9.38 -10.16 -26.54
C HIS A 553 9.86 -9.73 -27.94
N GLN A 554 9.33 -8.64 -28.51
CA GLN A 554 9.54 -8.33 -29.93
C GLN A 554 10.89 -7.69 -30.28
N LYS A 555 11.65 -7.13 -29.32
CA LYS A 555 12.77 -6.22 -29.63
C LYS A 555 13.76 -6.80 -30.64
N ALA A 556 14.10 -8.08 -30.53
CA ALA A 556 15.09 -8.73 -31.39
C ALA A 556 14.69 -8.78 -32.88
N ILE A 557 13.38 -8.72 -33.20
CA ILE A 557 12.85 -8.91 -34.56
C ILE A 557 12.03 -7.71 -35.06
N ASN A 558 11.78 -6.73 -34.20
CA ASN A 558 10.98 -5.56 -34.55
C ASN A 558 11.82 -4.50 -35.28
N MET A 559 11.26 -3.92 -36.34
CA MET A 559 11.83 -2.76 -37.03
C MET A 559 10.75 -1.69 -37.18
N ALA A 560 11.10 -0.42 -37.00
CA ALA A 560 10.19 0.68 -37.29
C ALA A 560 9.85 0.66 -38.79
N GLY A 561 8.55 0.65 -39.11
CA GLY A 561 8.01 0.59 -40.47
C GLY A 561 7.62 1.95 -41.02
#